data_AF-A0A402DLG8-F1
#
_entry.id   AF-A0A402DLG8-F1
#
_cell.length_a   1.000
_cell.length_b   1.000
_cell.length_c   1.000
_cell.angle_alpha   90.00
_cell.angle_beta   90.00
_cell.angle_gamma   90.00
#
_symmetry.space_group_name_H-M   'P 1'
#
loop_
_entity.id
_entity.type
_entity.pdbx_description
1 polymer ?
#
loop_
_entity_poly.entity_id
_entity_poly.type
_entity_poly.pdbx_seq_one_letter_code
_entity_poly.pdbx_strand_id
1 'polypeptide(L)'
;MTTTLSRRLASALAALLLLLVGALALAGPTQAADPVRIMALGDSITGNPGCWRALLWQKLQQNGYTNIDMVGTLPAQGCGFAHDGDNEGHGGFLVTNVAAQNQLVPWLAATDPDVVVMHFGTNDVWSNRSTQEILAAYTTLVQQMRASNPQMKVLVAQIIPVAPPTCTECPGRTAALNAAIPAWAAGLTTAASPVTVVDQATGWVPATDTYDGVHPGDAGIVKLADRWYPALAAAISGTTPTPTTTPTPTVTPTPTPTVTPTPTPTPTATPGSAACTASWTVASQWPGGFVVNVRVTATGGPVTSWKVTATLPNGTVANAWSSSHSSSGSTATFTNAAWNGSLNPGQYTEFGFQGTGTGTTSALTCTASR
;
A
#
# COMPACT_ATOMS: atom_id res chain seq x y z
N MET A 1 24.55 -21.39 76.88
CA MET A 1 24.41 -20.13 76.11
C MET A 1 24.40 -20.32 74.59
N THR A 2 24.59 -21.53 74.06
CA THR A 2 24.73 -21.80 72.61
C THR A 2 23.44 -22.21 71.88
N THR A 3 22.37 -22.55 72.60
CA THR A 3 21.12 -23.08 72.00
C THR A 3 20.06 -22.01 71.69
N THR A 4 20.20 -20.79 72.22
CA THR A 4 19.23 -19.70 72.03
C THR A 4 19.53 -18.83 70.81
N LEU A 5 20.79 -18.78 70.36
CA LEU A 5 21.21 -17.99 69.20
C LEU A 5 20.81 -18.65 67.86
N SER A 6 20.88 -19.98 67.79
CA SER A 6 20.53 -20.76 66.59
C SER A 6 19.04 -20.69 66.22
N ARG A 7 18.15 -20.61 67.22
CA ARG A 7 16.70 -20.42 66.98
C ARG A 7 16.36 -19.04 66.42
N ARG A 8 17.06 -17.97 66.83
CA ARG A 8 16.79 -16.60 66.36
C ARG A 8 17.27 -16.36 64.93
N LEU A 9 18.39 -16.98 64.52
CA LEU A 9 18.89 -16.93 63.14
C LEU A 9 18.01 -17.74 62.17
N ALA A 10 17.49 -18.90 62.59
CA ALA A 10 16.57 -19.70 61.75
C ALA A 10 15.24 -18.97 61.50
N SER A 11 14.70 -18.27 62.49
CA SER A 11 13.47 -17.47 62.34
C SER A 11 13.67 -16.23 61.49
N ALA A 12 14.84 -15.58 61.56
CA ALA A 12 15.17 -14.43 60.71
C ALA A 12 15.41 -14.82 59.25
N LEU A 13 16.06 -15.97 58.99
CA LEU A 13 16.20 -16.51 57.63
C LEU A 13 14.85 -16.96 57.05
N ALA A 14 13.98 -17.59 57.84
CA ALA A 14 12.66 -18.00 57.38
C ALA A 14 11.76 -16.80 57.04
N ALA A 15 11.79 -15.74 57.85
CA ALA A 15 11.05 -14.51 57.58
C ALA A 15 11.58 -13.77 56.33
N LEU A 16 12.90 -13.77 56.11
CA LEU A 16 13.51 -13.16 54.91
C LEU A 16 13.24 -13.99 53.64
N LEU A 17 13.17 -15.33 53.75
CA LEU A 17 12.78 -16.21 52.64
C LEU A 17 11.29 -16.06 52.28
N LEU A 18 10.41 -15.90 53.27
CA LEU A 18 8.97 -15.64 53.05
C LEU A 18 8.72 -14.26 52.41
N LEU A 19 9.53 -13.24 52.73
CA LEU A 19 9.49 -11.92 52.09
C LEU A 19 10.06 -11.95 50.65
N LEU A 20 11.09 -12.75 50.37
CA LEU A 20 11.59 -12.94 49.00
C LEU A 20 10.63 -13.75 48.13
N VAL A 21 9.99 -14.80 48.66
CA VAL A 21 9.00 -15.61 47.93
C VAL A 21 7.70 -14.85 47.71
N GLY A 22 7.30 -13.96 48.64
CA GLY A 22 6.16 -13.06 48.46
C GLY A 22 6.40 -11.96 47.42
N ALA A 23 7.64 -11.49 47.26
CA ALA A 23 7.99 -10.48 46.26
C ALA A 23 8.12 -11.03 44.82
N LEU A 24 8.37 -12.33 44.64
CA LEU A 24 8.41 -12.97 43.32
C LEU A 24 7.04 -13.40 42.77
N ALA A 25 5.95 -13.31 43.56
CA ALA A 25 4.64 -13.85 43.19
C ALA A 25 3.60 -12.82 42.70
N LEU A 26 3.98 -11.55 42.49
CA LEU A 26 3.06 -10.49 42.04
C LEU A 26 3.22 -10.05 40.58
N ALA A 27 4.16 -10.64 39.84
CA ALA A 27 4.19 -10.46 38.39
C ALA A 27 3.13 -11.39 37.77
N GLY A 28 1.89 -10.91 37.70
CA GLY A 28 0.88 -11.52 36.82
C GLY A 28 1.39 -11.58 35.38
N PRO A 29 0.84 -12.46 34.52
CA PRO A 29 1.23 -12.47 33.11
C PRO A 29 1.05 -11.06 32.54
N THR A 30 2.11 -10.49 31.98
CA THR A 30 2.01 -9.23 31.23
C THR A 30 1.04 -9.47 30.08
N GLN A 31 -0.14 -8.86 30.15
CA GLN A 31 -1.10 -8.89 29.06
C GLN A 31 -0.40 -8.33 27.81
N ALA A 32 -0.43 -9.08 26.71
CA ALA A 32 0.09 -8.59 25.44
C ALA A 32 -0.63 -7.28 25.11
N ALA A 33 0.12 -6.27 24.66
CA ALA A 33 -0.49 -5.02 24.23
C ALA A 33 -1.50 -5.29 23.12
N ASP A 34 -2.65 -4.63 23.16
CA ASP A 34 -3.64 -4.73 22.09
C ASP A 34 -3.01 -4.31 20.75
N PRO A 35 -3.39 -4.94 19.62
CA PRO A 35 -2.87 -4.58 18.31
C PRO A 35 -3.28 -3.16 17.93
N VAL A 36 -2.39 -2.45 17.23
CA VAL A 36 -2.75 -1.14 16.66
C VAL A 36 -3.67 -1.36 15.46
N ARG A 37 -4.89 -0.82 15.53
CA ARG A 37 -5.91 -0.98 14.49
C ARG A 37 -5.82 0.10 13.43
N ILE A 38 -5.72 -0.33 12.17
CA ILE A 38 -5.42 0.53 11.03
C ILE A 38 -6.55 0.40 10.01
N MET A 39 -7.34 1.46 9.86
CA MET A 39 -8.36 1.54 8.83
C MET A 39 -7.79 2.17 7.55
N ALA A 40 -7.77 1.40 6.46
CA ALA A 40 -7.54 1.97 5.14
C ALA A 40 -8.87 2.48 4.57
N LEU A 41 -9.08 3.79 4.57
CA LEU A 41 -10.30 4.45 4.15
C LEU A 41 -10.14 5.06 2.74
N GLY A 42 -11.13 4.87 1.87
CA GLY A 42 -11.10 5.56 0.59
C GLY A 42 -12.14 5.10 -0.42
N ASP A 43 -11.82 5.38 -1.68
CA ASP A 43 -12.60 4.97 -2.84
C ASP A 43 -12.08 3.66 -3.47
N SER A 44 -12.24 3.51 -4.80
CA SER A 44 -11.72 2.36 -5.54
C SER A 44 -10.20 2.24 -5.46
N ILE A 45 -9.43 3.33 -5.32
CA ILE A 45 -7.97 3.22 -5.20
C ILE A 45 -7.57 2.49 -3.91
N THR A 46 -8.38 2.61 -2.86
CA THR A 46 -8.24 1.79 -1.65
C THR A 46 -8.86 0.41 -1.85
N GLY A 47 -10.07 0.35 -2.43
CA GLY A 47 -10.96 -0.80 -2.40
C GLY A 47 -10.94 -1.76 -3.59
N ASN A 48 -10.39 -1.45 -4.77
CA ASN A 48 -10.21 -2.37 -5.92
C ASN A 48 -9.58 -1.63 -7.14
N PRO A 49 -8.55 -2.15 -7.85
CA PRO A 49 -7.66 -3.29 -7.55
C PRO A 49 -6.46 -2.81 -6.72
N GLY A 50 -6.40 -3.21 -5.45
CA GLY A 50 -5.65 -2.47 -4.43
C GLY A 50 -4.63 -3.27 -3.61
N CYS A 51 -3.78 -4.08 -4.26
CA CYS A 51 -2.71 -4.85 -3.59
C CYS A 51 -1.76 -4.00 -2.71
N TRP A 52 -1.79 -2.68 -2.80
CA TRP A 52 -0.89 -1.80 -2.06
C TRP A 52 -1.09 -1.95 -0.55
N ARG A 53 -2.30 -2.26 -0.08
CA ARG A 53 -2.57 -2.56 1.34
C ARG A 53 -1.85 -3.83 1.78
N ALA A 54 -1.93 -4.88 0.99
CA ALA A 54 -1.23 -6.13 1.25
C ALA A 54 0.29 -5.94 1.26
N LEU A 55 0.84 -5.19 0.30
CA LEU A 55 2.27 -4.86 0.26
C LEU A 55 2.70 -3.99 1.46
N LEU A 56 1.87 -3.02 1.85
CA LEU A 56 2.11 -2.17 3.02
C LEU A 56 2.10 -3.00 4.31
N TRP A 57 1.10 -3.86 4.49
CA TRP A 57 1.01 -4.78 5.63
C TRP A 57 2.23 -5.70 5.67
N GLN A 58 2.59 -6.32 4.55
CA GLN A 58 3.78 -7.18 4.48
C GLN A 58 5.05 -6.41 4.86
N LYS A 59 5.20 -5.18 4.38
CA LYS A 59 6.36 -4.33 4.70
C LYS A 59 6.40 -3.98 6.18
N LEU A 60 5.26 -3.70 6.81
CA LEU A 60 5.16 -3.49 8.27
C LEU A 60 5.60 -4.74 9.04
N GLN A 61 5.06 -5.92 8.68
CA GLN A 61 5.42 -7.20 9.32
C GLN A 61 6.93 -7.49 9.20
N GLN A 62 7.49 -7.31 8.00
CA GLN A 62 8.93 -7.52 7.74
C GLN A 62 9.83 -6.57 8.54
N ASN A 63 9.32 -5.42 8.98
CA ASN A 63 10.06 -4.43 9.76
C ASN A 63 9.69 -4.46 11.26
N GLY A 64 9.07 -5.54 11.74
CA GLY A 64 8.81 -5.79 13.16
C GLY A 64 7.53 -5.18 13.71
N TYR A 65 6.69 -4.55 12.87
CA TYR A 65 5.36 -4.09 13.24
C TYR A 65 4.36 -5.24 13.12
N THR A 66 4.52 -6.25 13.98
CA THR A 66 3.73 -7.50 13.92
C THR A 66 2.43 -7.44 14.72
N ASN A 67 2.35 -6.56 15.72
CA ASN A 67 1.16 -6.35 16.54
C ASN A 67 0.24 -5.26 15.97
N ILE A 68 -0.24 -5.49 14.75
CA ILE A 68 -1.16 -4.60 14.02
C ILE A 68 -2.36 -5.40 13.53
N ASP A 69 -3.48 -4.71 13.35
CA ASP A 69 -4.74 -5.26 12.85
C ASP A 69 -5.27 -4.29 11.78
N MET A 70 -5.39 -4.73 10.54
CA MET A 70 -6.06 -3.93 9.51
C MET A 70 -7.55 -4.08 9.75
N VAL A 71 -8.29 -2.97 9.81
CA VAL A 71 -9.71 -3.00 10.16
C VAL A 71 -10.56 -2.28 9.12
N GLY A 72 -11.78 -2.77 8.95
CA GLY A 72 -12.75 -2.24 8.01
C GLY A 72 -13.94 -3.16 7.86
N THR A 73 -15.06 -2.65 7.34
CA THR A 73 -16.24 -3.49 7.08
C THR A 73 -16.13 -4.33 5.82
N LEU A 74 -15.15 -4.04 4.95
CA LEU A 74 -14.90 -4.79 3.73
C LEU A 74 -13.73 -5.77 3.92
N PRO A 75 -13.87 -7.00 3.41
CA PRO A 75 -12.85 -8.02 3.59
C PRO A 75 -11.57 -7.71 2.80
N ALA A 76 -10.48 -8.37 3.20
CA ALA A 76 -9.26 -8.46 2.41
C ALA A 76 -9.50 -8.87 0.95
N GLN A 77 -8.76 -8.22 0.05
CA GLN A 77 -8.72 -8.59 -1.37
C GLN A 77 -7.54 -9.51 -1.64
N GLY A 78 -7.72 -10.50 -2.52
CA GLY A 78 -6.65 -11.42 -2.86
C GLY A 78 -5.45 -10.72 -3.51
N CYS A 79 -4.25 -10.95 -2.97
CA CYS A 79 -3.00 -10.40 -3.50
C CYS A 79 -1.91 -11.46 -3.75
N GLY A 80 -2.28 -12.74 -3.83
CA GLY A 80 -1.32 -13.84 -4.09
C GLY A 80 -0.50 -14.30 -2.88
N PHE A 81 -0.67 -13.66 -1.72
CA PHE A 81 -0.12 -14.09 -0.43
C PHE A 81 -1.08 -13.78 0.72
N ALA A 82 -0.92 -14.50 1.83
CA ALA A 82 -1.70 -14.28 3.05
C ALA A 82 -1.31 -12.95 3.69
N HIS A 83 -2.31 -12.15 4.03
CA HIS A 83 -2.16 -10.86 4.69
C HIS A 83 -3.46 -10.54 5.41
N ASP A 84 -3.37 -9.63 6.38
CA ASP A 84 -4.52 -8.91 6.86
C ASP A 84 -4.80 -7.73 5.93
N GLY A 85 -6.03 -7.64 5.45
CA GLY A 85 -6.41 -6.72 4.38
C GLY A 85 -7.79 -6.12 4.56
N ASP A 86 -8.39 -6.23 5.74
CA ASP A 86 -9.67 -5.58 5.99
C ASP A 86 -9.52 -4.06 5.78
N ASN A 87 -10.57 -3.46 5.23
CA ASN A 87 -10.49 -2.10 4.70
C ASN A 87 -11.87 -1.44 4.62
N GLU A 88 -11.84 -0.15 4.35
CA GLU A 88 -13.00 0.70 4.16
C GLU A 88 -12.87 1.44 2.80
N GLY A 89 -12.51 0.69 1.76
CA GLY A 89 -12.36 1.20 0.39
C GLY A 89 -13.60 0.96 -0.47
N HIS A 90 -14.33 2.02 -0.82
CA HIS A 90 -15.63 1.92 -1.49
C HIS A 90 -15.57 2.45 -2.93
N GLY A 91 -15.58 1.55 -3.92
CA GLY A 91 -15.52 1.91 -5.34
C GLY A 91 -16.62 2.89 -5.77
N GLY A 92 -16.22 3.99 -6.42
CA GLY A 92 -17.13 5.02 -6.91
C GLY A 92 -17.68 5.97 -5.85
N PHE A 93 -17.33 5.82 -4.58
CA PHE A 93 -17.82 6.70 -3.53
C PHE A 93 -17.14 8.08 -3.63
N LEU A 94 -17.90 9.11 -3.27
CA LEU A 94 -17.40 10.47 -3.15
C LEU A 94 -17.25 10.79 -1.66
N VAL A 95 -16.15 11.43 -1.28
CA VAL A 95 -15.91 11.83 0.11
C VAL A 95 -16.96 12.83 0.58
N THR A 96 -17.43 13.70 -0.34
CA THR A 96 -18.52 14.65 -0.07
C THR A 96 -19.84 13.95 0.28
N ASN A 97 -20.17 12.85 -0.39
CA ASN A 97 -21.36 12.06 -0.09
C ASN A 97 -21.20 11.30 1.23
N VAL A 98 -20.04 10.66 1.45
CA VAL A 98 -19.74 9.94 2.70
C VAL A 98 -19.87 10.85 3.91
N ALA A 99 -19.32 12.07 3.81
CA ALA A 99 -19.43 13.08 4.86
C ALA A 99 -20.88 13.52 5.07
N ALA A 100 -21.59 13.91 4.00
CA ALA A 100 -22.97 14.41 4.10
C ALA A 100 -23.96 13.38 4.64
N GLN A 101 -23.71 12.09 4.38
CA GLN A 101 -24.57 10.98 4.80
C GLN A 101 -24.11 10.34 6.11
N ASN A 102 -23.06 10.85 6.76
CA ASN A 102 -22.44 10.29 7.96
C ASN A 102 -22.08 8.80 7.82
N GLN A 103 -21.68 8.35 6.63
CA GLN A 103 -21.41 6.93 6.37
C GLN A 103 -20.19 6.41 7.15
N LEU A 104 -19.24 7.28 7.49
CA LEU A 104 -18.06 6.90 8.27
C LEU A 104 -18.39 6.55 9.74
N VAL A 105 -19.43 7.14 10.33
CA VAL A 105 -19.78 6.92 11.74
C VAL A 105 -20.06 5.44 12.06
N PRO A 106 -20.93 4.72 11.34
CA PRO A 106 -21.15 3.30 11.60
C PRO A 106 -19.92 2.43 11.30
N TRP A 107 -19.06 2.80 10.36
CA TRP A 107 -17.81 2.08 10.10
C TRP A 107 -16.85 2.20 11.27
N LEU A 108 -16.62 3.43 11.77
CA LEU A 108 -15.81 3.68 12.96
C LEU A 108 -16.35 2.93 14.18
N ALA A 109 -17.67 2.89 14.40
CA ALA A 109 -18.26 2.16 15.51
C ALA A 109 -18.06 0.64 15.41
N ALA A 110 -17.98 0.09 14.19
CA ALA A 110 -17.82 -1.34 13.96
C ALA A 110 -16.37 -1.83 14.14
N THR A 111 -15.40 -0.96 13.87
CA THR A 111 -13.98 -1.36 13.74
C THR A 111 -13.06 -0.63 14.72
N ASP A 112 -13.50 0.53 15.21
CA ASP A 112 -12.88 1.37 16.24
C ASP A 112 -11.37 1.66 15.99
N PRO A 113 -10.94 2.18 14.84
CA PRO A 113 -9.52 2.28 14.51
C PRO A 113 -8.71 3.21 15.42
N ASP A 114 -7.40 2.96 15.52
CA ASP A 114 -6.41 3.86 16.14
C ASP A 114 -5.76 4.80 15.12
N VAL A 115 -5.60 4.29 13.89
CA VAL A 115 -5.02 4.99 12.75
C VAL A 115 -5.94 4.89 11.55
N VAL A 116 -6.22 6.02 10.89
CA VAL A 116 -6.88 6.02 9.58
C VAL A 116 -5.88 6.43 8.50
N VAL A 117 -5.77 5.61 7.47
CA VAL A 117 -5.01 5.88 6.24
C VAL A 117 -6.01 6.22 5.14
N MET A 118 -6.15 7.52 4.84
CA MET A 118 -7.18 8.05 3.95
C MET A 118 -6.62 8.44 2.58
N HIS A 119 -7.01 7.70 1.54
CA HIS A 119 -6.88 8.10 0.13
C HIS A 119 -8.28 8.22 -0.47
N PHE A 120 -8.76 9.46 -0.62
CA PHE A 120 -10.14 9.70 -1.01
C PHE A 120 -10.24 11.01 -1.79
N GLY A 121 -11.32 11.25 -2.55
CA GLY A 121 -11.53 12.48 -3.31
C GLY A 121 -11.30 12.34 -4.82
N THR A 122 -10.87 11.19 -5.30
CA THR A 122 -10.68 10.92 -6.74
C THR A 122 -12.00 11.06 -7.50
N ASN A 123 -13.07 10.44 -6.99
CA ASN A 123 -14.39 10.51 -7.62
C ASN A 123 -15.01 11.91 -7.51
N ASP A 124 -14.69 12.66 -6.46
CA ASP A 124 -15.12 14.06 -6.31
C ASP A 124 -14.47 14.95 -7.38
N VAL A 125 -13.16 14.80 -7.58
CA VAL A 125 -12.42 15.48 -8.66
C VAL A 125 -13.01 15.14 -10.03
N TRP A 126 -13.26 13.85 -10.29
CA TRP A 126 -13.88 13.40 -11.53
C TRP A 126 -15.28 13.99 -11.70
N SER A 127 -16.05 14.05 -10.62
CA SER A 127 -17.41 14.61 -10.59
C SER A 127 -17.45 16.15 -10.53
N ASN A 128 -16.33 16.83 -10.76
CA ASN A 128 -16.21 18.28 -10.76
C ASN A 128 -16.68 18.94 -9.45
N ARG A 129 -16.44 18.30 -8.30
CA ARG A 129 -16.57 18.94 -6.99
C ARG A 129 -15.42 19.90 -6.77
N SER A 130 -15.71 21.05 -6.19
CA SER A 130 -14.70 22.05 -5.87
C SER A 130 -13.75 21.54 -4.78
N THR A 131 -12.51 22.04 -4.79
CA THR A 131 -11.54 21.77 -3.71
C THR A 131 -12.12 22.12 -2.34
N GLN A 132 -12.91 23.20 -2.24
CA GLN A 132 -13.53 23.64 -1.01
C GLN A 132 -14.57 22.64 -0.48
N GLU A 133 -15.43 22.09 -1.36
CA GLU A 133 -16.38 21.03 -0.97
C GLU A 133 -15.65 19.79 -0.47
N ILE A 134 -14.58 19.37 -1.15
CA ILE A 134 -13.79 18.19 -0.78
C ILE A 134 -13.12 18.40 0.59
N LEU A 135 -12.48 19.55 0.83
CA LEU A 135 -11.83 19.84 2.11
C LEU A 135 -12.83 20.03 3.26
N ALA A 136 -14.03 20.55 3.00
CA ALA A 136 -15.11 20.59 3.99
C ALA A 136 -15.56 19.17 4.37
N ALA A 137 -15.65 18.26 3.39
CA ALA A 137 -15.92 16.85 3.64
C ALA A 137 -14.80 16.19 4.46
N TYR A 138 -13.53 16.42 4.11
CA TYR A 138 -12.41 15.89 4.91
C TYR A 138 -12.45 16.40 6.35
N THR A 139 -12.79 17.67 6.56
CA THR A 139 -12.95 18.26 7.89
C THR A 139 -14.03 17.53 8.69
N THR A 140 -15.16 17.24 8.05
CA THR A 140 -16.27 16.47 8.65
C THR A 140 -15.82 15.06 9.03
N LEU A 141 -15.09 14.37 8.14
CA LEU A 141 -14.59 13.03 8.43
C LEU A 141 -13.59 13.03 9.60
N VAL A 142 -12.66 13.98 9.65
CA VAL A 142 -11.72 14.12 10.79
C VAL A 142 -12.45 14.39 12.10
N GLN A 143 -13.53 15.17 12.08
CA GLN A 143 -14.38 15.39 13.26
C GLN A 143 -15.07 14.10 13.71
N GLN A 144 -15.63 13.32 12.78
CA GLN A 144 -16.24 12.03 13.08
C GLN A 144 -15.22 11.04 13.65
N MET A 145 -14.02 10.97 13.06
CA MET A 145 -12.89 10.16 13.56
C MET A 145 -12.53 10.53 15.00
N ARG A 146 -12.42 11.82 15.31
CA ARG A 146 -12.10 12.32 16.66
C ARG A 146 -13.22 12.12 17.67
N ALA A 147 -14.48 12.14 17.21
CA ALA A 147 -15.62 11.83 18.05
C ALA A 147 -15.64 10.34 18.45
N SER A 148 -15.16 9.44 17.57
CA SER A 148 -14.98 8.02 17.88
C SER A 148 -13.76 7.77 18.76
N ASN A 149 -12.62 8.37 18.40
CA ASN A 149 -11.35 8.25 19.12
C ASN A 149 -10.66 9.62 19.18
N PRO A 150 -10.66 10.30 20.35
CA PRO A 150 -10.04 11.61 20.50
C PRO A 150 -8.52 11.64 20.23
N GLN A 151 -7.88 10.47 20.18
CA GLN A 151 -6.46 10.29 19.90
C GLN A 151 -6.18 9.73 18.49
N MET A 152 -7.20 9.67 17.62
CA MET A 152 -7.06 9.13 16.27
C MET A 152 -5.90 9.77 15.53
N LYS A 153 -5.01 8.95 14.96
CA LYS A 153 -3.96 9.40 14.05
C LYS A 153 -4.49 9.33 12.63
N VAL A 154 -4.46 10.44 11.90
CA VAL A 154 -5.00 10.50 10.54
C VAL A 154 -3.87 10.73 9.56
N LEU A 155 -3.65 9.79 8.65
CA LEU A 155 -2.75 9.95 7.51
C LEU A 155 -3.60 10.23 6.28
N VAL A 156 -3.38 11.37 5.64
CA VAL A 156 -4.19 11.84 4.49
C VAL A 156 -3.32 11.96 3.25
N ALA A 157 -3.75 11.36 2.15
CA ALA A 157 -3.04 11.48 0.89
C ALA A 157 -3.21 12.88 0.30
N GLN A 158 -2.13 13.50 -0.18
CA GLN A 158 -2.25 14.16 -1.48
C GLN A 158 -2.50 13.05 -2.49
N ILE A 159 -3.68 13.00 -3.11
CA ILE A 159 -4.10 11.88 -3.94
C ILE A 159 -3.22 11.70 -5.17
N ILE A 160 -3.20 10.49 -5.72
CA ILE A 160 -2.48 10.23 -6.98
C ILE A 160 -3.07 11.08 -8.11
N PRO A 161 -2.26 11.59 -9.05
CA PRO A 161 -2.72 12.30 -10.23
C PRO A 161 -3.78 11.51 -11.02
N VAL A 162 -4.91 12.16 -11.28
CA VAL A 162 -6.07 11.61 -12.00
C VAL A 162 -6.06 12.17 -13.41
N ALA A 163 -5.87 11.32 -14.42
CA ALA A 163 -5.76 11.71 -15.83
C ALA A 163 -6.41 10.71 -16.79
N PRO A 164 -7.70 10.33 -16.62
CA PRO A 164 -8.37 9.47 -17.57
C PRO A 164 -8.63 10.22 -18.88
N PRO A 165 -8.67 9.52 -20.04
CA PRO A 165 -8.96 10.15 -21.34
C PRO A 165 -10.32 10.89 -21.38
N THR A 166 -11.25 10.51 -20.50
CA THR A 166 -12.60 11.06 -20.41
C THR A 166 -12.72 12.30 -19.52
N CYS A 167 -11.63 12.77 -18.89
CA CYS A 167 -11.64 13.97 -18.04
C CYS A 167 -10.36 14.77 -18.20
N THR A 168 -10.35 15.69 -19.16
CA THR A 168 -9.20 16.55 -19.47
C THR A 168 -8.85 17.54 -18.36
N GLU A 169 -9.83 17.90 -17.53
CA GLU A 169 -9.71 18.87 -16.43
C GLU A 169 -9.27 18.21 -15.12
N CYS A 170 -9.40 16.88 -15.01
CA CYS A 170 -9.07 16.14 -13.79
C CYS A 170 -7.62 16.39 -13.31
N PRO A 171 -6.59 16.42 -14.17
CA PRO A 171 -5.22 16.70 -13.72
C PRO A 171 -5.10 18.05 -13.01
N GLY A 172 -5.73 19.10 -13.54
CA GLY A 172 -5.72 20.43 -12.94
C GLY A 172 -6.48 20.48 -11.62
N ARG A 173 -7.64 19.82 -11.56
CA ARG A 173 -8.45 19.71 -10.33
C ARG A 173 -7.74 18.91 -9.24
N THR A 174 -7.12 17.78 -9.58
CA THR A 174 -6.29 17.00 -8.65
C THR A 174 -5.12 17.82 -8.14
N ALA A 175 -4.41 18.54 -9.01
CA ALA A 175 -3.30 19.41 -8.60
C ALA A 175 -3.76 20.51 -7.64
N ALA A 176 -4.92 21.14 -7.90
CA ALA A 176 -5.49 22.15 -7.02
C ALA A 176 -5.88 21.60 -5.63
N LEU A 177 -6.48 20.40 -5.59
CA LEU A 177 -6.79 19.71 -4.33
C LEU A 177 -5.50 19.40 -3.56
N ASN A 178 -4.51 18.77 -4.22
CA ASN A 178 -3.24 18.40 -3.60
C ASN A 178 -2.47 19.61 -3.08
N ALA A 179 -2.51 20.75 -3.76
CA ALA A 179 -1.88 21.98 -3.30
C ALA A 179 -2.53 22.54 -2.02
N ALA A 180 -3.82 22.31 -1.81
CA ALA A 180 -4.56 22.83 -0.67
C ALA A 180 -4.50 21.93 0.59
N ILE A 181 -4.30 20.61 0.41
CA ILE A 181 -4.27 19.62 1.50
C ILE A 181 -3.24 19.94 2.60
N PRO A 182 -1.99 20.35 2.33
CA PRO A 182 -1.02 20.67 3.38
C PRO A 182 -1.48 21.76 4.34
N ALA A 183 -1.99 22.87 3.82
CA ALA A 183 -2.49 23.97 4.65
C ALA A 183 -3.74 23.57 5.43
N TRP A 184 -4.65 22.80 4.80
CA TRP A 184 -5.83 22.26 5.46
C TRP A 184 -5.46 21.33 6.63
N ALA A 185 -4.54 20.37 6.41
CA ALA A 185 -4.10 19.44 7.44
C ALA A 185 -3.42 20.17 8.60
N ALA A 186 -2.56 21.15 8.31
CA ALA A 186 -1.92 21.99 9.32
C ALA A 186 -2.93 22.79 10.16
N GLY A 187 -4.04 23.22 9.56
CA GLY A 187 -5.13 23.91 10.26
C GLY A 187 -5.96 23.02 11.20
N LEU A 188 -5.94 21.70 11.00
CA LEU A 188 -6.71 20.75 11.81
C LEU A 188 -5.88 19.90 12.77
N THR A 189 -4.58 19.74 12.51
CA THR A 189 -3.70 18.85 13.27
C THR A 189 -3.58 19.28 14.73
N THR A 190 -3.52 18.32 15.66
CA THR A 190 -3.26 18.57 17.08
C THR A 190 -2.23 17.57 17.60
N ALA A 191 -1.63 17.83 18.77
CA ALA A 191 -0.69 16.88 19.38
C ALA A 191 -1.37 15.55 19.77
N ALA A 192 -2.65 15.59 20.17
CA ALA A 192 -3.39 14.40 20.58
C ALA A 192 -3.91 13.58 19.39
N SER A 193 -4.31 14.26 18.30
CA SER A 193 -4.85 13.63 17.09
C SER A 193 -4.17 14.28 15.86
N PRO A 194 -2.96 13.83 15.52
CA PRO A 194 -2.21 14.39 14.41
C PRO A 194 -2.88 14.07 13.06
N VAL A 195 -2.88 15.06 12.17
CA VAL A 195 -3.22 14.91 10.75
C VAL A 195 -1.94 15.06 9.94
N THR A 196 -1.45 13.97 9.36
CA THR A 196 -0.19 13.91 8.62
C THR A 196 -0.45 13.72 7.13
N VAL A 197 0.08 14.62 6.31
CA VAL A 197 -0.03 14.52 4.86
C VAL A 197 1.00 13.54 4.31
N VAL A 198 0.55 12.66 3.42
CA VAL A 198 1.40 11.73 2.66
C VAL A 198 1.30 12.07 1.19
N ASP A 199 2.43 12.46 0.59
CA ASP A 199 2.50 12.82 -0.82
C ASP A 199 2.42 11.58 -1.71
N GLN A 200 1.25 11.28 -2.28
CA GLN A 200 1.11 10.22 -3.29
C GLN A 200 1.24 10.75 -4.73
N ALA A 201 1.55 12.04 -4.93
CA ALA A 201 1.53 12.67 -6.23
C ALA A 201 2.91 12.88 -6.87
N THR A 202 3.92 13.30 -6.11
CA THR A 202 5.24 13.62 -6.67
C THR A 202 5.87 12.41 -7.35
N GLY A 203 6.28 12.53 -8.62
CA GLY A 203 6.88 11.41 -9.38
C GLY A 203 5.89 10.31 -9.78
N TRP A 204 4.58 10.55 -9.66
CA TRP A 204 3.55 9.73 -10.26
C TRP A 204 3.36 10.09 -11.74
N VAL A 205 3.32 9.09 -12.59
CA VAL A 205 3.14 9.21 -14.04
C VAL A 205 1.89 8.40 -14.41
N PRO A 206 0.72 9.04 -14.62
CA PRO A 206 -0.54 8.32 -14.87
C PRO A 206 -0.43 7.26 -15.97
N ALA A 207 0.26 7.58 -17.07
CA ALA A 207 0.41 6.68 -18.22
C ALA A 207 1.10 5.34 -17.90
N THR A 208 1.92 5.26 -16.85
CA THR A 208 2.67 4.04 -16.49
C THR A 208 2.33 3.51 -15.10
N ASP A 209 1.83 4.37 -14.21
CA ASP A 209 1.47 4.00 -12.84
C ASP A 209 0.00 3.62 -12.71
N THR A 210 -0.83 3.87 -13.73
CA THR A 210 -2.24 3.48 -13.79
C THR A 210 -2.52 2.67 -15.05
N TYR A 211 -3.61 1.88 -15.05
CA TYR A 211 -4.04 1.14 -16.24
C TYR A 211 -5.13 1.88 -17.05
N ASP A 212 -5.78 2.89 -16.47
CA ASP A 212 -6.88 3.64 -17.11
C ASP A 212 -6.77 5.17 -16.92
N GLY A 213 -5.66 5.66 -16.36
CA GLY A 213 -5.46 7.06 -15.99
C GLY A 213 -5.89 7.39 -14.56
N VAL A 214 -6.47 6.44 -13.81
CA VAL A 214 -7.04 6.66 -12.46
C VAL A 214 -6.58 5.59 -11.48
N HIS A 215 -6.81 4.32 -11.81
CA HIS A 215 -6.58 3.21 -10.91
C HIS A 215 -5.15 2.69 -11.05
N PRO A 216 -4.45 2.47 -9.94
CA PRO A 216 -3.04 2.10 -9.98
C PRO A 216 -2.86 0.73 -10.64
N GLY A 217 -1.90 0.65 -11.57
CA GLY A 217 -1.31 -0.63 -12.01
C GLY A 217 -0.27 -1.09 -11.00
N ASP A 218 0.44 -2.19 -11.26
CA ASP A 218 1.36 -2.76 -10.28
C ASP A 218 2.49 -1.78 -9.87
N ALA A 219 3.03 -1.01 -10.82
CA ALA A 219 4.00 0.03 -10.51
C ALA A 219 3.44 1.11 -9.56
N GLY A 220 2.20 1.53 -9.80
CA GLY A 220 1.50 2.47 -8.93
C GLY A 220 1.17 1.90 -7.55
N ILE A 221 0.78 0.63 -7.49
CA ILE A 221 0.50 -0.11 -6.25
C ILE A 221 1.76 -0.15 -5.35
N VAL A 222 2.93 -0.46 -5.92
CA VAL A 222 4.19 -0.44 -5.18
C VAL A 222 4.52 0.97 -4.67
N LYS A 223 4.38 1.99 -5.53
CA LYS A 223 4.60 3.40 -5.14
C LYS A 223 3.69 3.82 -3.98
N LEU A 224 2.40 3.48 -4.05
CA LEU A 224 1.44 3.78 -2.98
C LEU A 224 1.87 3.16 -1.65
N ALA A 225 2.19 1.86 -1.64
CA ALA A 225 2.63 1.16 -0.44
C ALA A 225 3.93 1.76 0.13
N ASP A 226 4.90 2.06 -0.73
CA ASP A 226 6.20 2.61 -0.33
C ASP A 226 6.09 4.00 0.29
N ARG A 227 5.17 4.83 -0.19
CA ARG A 227 4.96 6.19 0.33
C ARG A 227 4.12 6.22 1.60
N TRP A 228 3.18 5.29 1.76
CA TRP A 228 2.43 5.15 3.01
C TRP A 228 3.32 4.66 4.16
N TYR A 229 4.24 3.73 3.89
CA TYR A 229 4.98 3.02 4.92
C TYR A 229 5.67 3.90 5.96
N PRO A 230 6.48 4.92 5.62
CA PRO A 230 7.19 5.71 6.62
C PRO A 230 6.26 6.45 7.57
N ALA A 231 5.18 7.04 7.05
CA ALA A 231 4.21 7.78 7.85
C ALA A 231 3.40 6.85 8.76
N LEU A 232 3.00 5.68 8.25
CA LEU A 232 2.27 4.68 9.03
C LEU A 232 3.13 4.04 10.12
N ALA A 233 4.38 3.68 9.81
CA ALA A 233 5.33 3.18 10.80
C ALA A 233 5.55 4.17 11.95
N ALA A 234 5.67 5.47 11.63
CA ALA A 234 5.80 6.53 12.63
C ALA A 234 4.52 6.66 13.49
N ALA A 235 3.35 6.64 12.84
CA ALA A 235 2.06 6.67 13.53
C ALA A 235 1.88 5.49 14.50
N ILE A 236 2.23 4.27 14.08
CA ILE A 236 2.19 3.06 14.93
C ILE A 236 3.14 3.21 16.13
N SER A 237 4.35 3.70 15.89
CA SER A 237 5.39 3.85 16.94
C SER A 237 5.13 5.00 17.92
N GLY A 238 4.16 5.88 17.64
CA GLY A 238 3.95 7.11 18.41
C GLY A 238 5.07 8.14 18.23
N THR A 239 5.89 8.00 17.18
CA THR A 239 6.91 8.98 16.81
C THR A 239 6.33 9.94 15.78
N THR A 240 6.54 11.25 15.95
CA THR A 240 6.21 12.19 14.88
C THR A 240 7.34 12.12 13.85
N PRO A 241 7.07 11.85 12.55
CA PRO A 241 8.13 11.85 11.56
C PRO A 241 8.75 13.24 11.47
N THR A 242 10.06 13.34 11.65
CA THR A 242 10.81 14.54 11.27
C THR A 242 10.65 14.69 9.75
N PRO A 243 10.22 15.85 9.22
CA PRO A 243 10.13 16.04 7.77
C PRO A 243 11.52 15.74 7.17
N THR A 244 11.60 14.67 6.39
CA THR A 244 12.81 14.39 5.63
C THR A 244 12.88 15.46 4.57
N THR A 245 13.85 16.36 4.67
CA THR A 245 14.19 17.26 3.56
C THR A 245 14.55 16.36 2.38
N THR A 246 13.67 16.27 1.40
CA THR A 246 14.02 15.73 0.09
C THR A 246 15.28 16.46 -0.38
N PRO A 247 16.39 15.78 -0.71
CA PRO A 247 17.53 16.46 -1.29
C PRO A 247 17.06 17.19 -2.55
N THR A 248 17.33 18.49 -2.63
CA THR A 248 17.15 19.28 -3.84
C THR A 248 17.75 18.49 -5.01
N PRO A 249 17.00 18.23 -6.10
CA PRO A 249 17.55 17.49 -7.23
C PRO A 249 18.77 18.26 -7.76
N THR A 250 19.94 17.64 -7.68
CA THR A 250 21.13 18.13 -8.39
C THR A 250 20.80 18.09 -9.87
N VAL A 251 20.75 19.26 -10.50
CA VAL A 251 20.52 19.42 -11.94
C VAL A 251 21.63 18.67 -12.66
N THR A 252 21.34 17.46 -13.14
CA THR A 252 22.20 16.77 -14.10
C THR A 252 21.99 17.45 -15.45
N PRO A 253 23.05 17.85 -16.18
CA PRO A 253 22.89 18.54 -17.45
C PRO A 253 22.09 17.67 -18.42
N THR A 254 21.03 18.26 -18.97
CA THR A 254 20.18 17.70 -20.02
C THR A 254 21.04 17.12 -21.16
N PRO A 255 20.96 15.82 -21.48
CA PRO A 255 21.59 15.30 -22.68
C PRO A 255 20.91 15.92 -23.91
N THR A 256 21.74 16.42 -24.83
CA THR A 256 21.34 16.90 -26.16
C THR A 256 20.37 15.93 -26.84
N PRO A 257 19.25 16.39 -27.43
CA PRO A 257 18.26 15.51 -28.03
C PRO A 257 18.90 14.69 -29.15
N THR A 258 18.93 13.36 -28.97
CA THR A 258 19.22 12.43 -30.06
C THR A 258 17.93 12.27 -30.85
N VAL A 259 17.99 12.58 -32.15
CA VAL A 259 16.91 12.39 -33.13
C VAL A 259 16.26 11.01 -32.97
N THR A 260 14.99 11.00 -32.58
CA THR A 260 14.16 9.79 -32.55
C THR A 260 13.88 9.36 -34.00
N PRO A 261 14.13 8.11 -34.39
CA PRO A 261 13.74 7.62 -35.71
C PRO A 261 12.21 7.65 -35.85
N THR A 262 11.75 8.12 -37.01
CA THR A 262 10.35 8.11 -37.47
C THR A 262 9.67 6.77 -37.15
N PRO A 263 8.44 6.76 -36.59
CA PRO A 263 7.73 5.52 -36.31
C PRO A 263 7.45 4.74 -37.61
N THR A 264 8.00 3.54 -37.69
CA THR A 264 7.63 2.52 -38.68
C THR A 264 6.13 2.19 -38.50
N PRO A 265 5.33 2.06 -39.58
CA PRO A 265 3.90 1.78 -39.48
C PRO A 265 3.64 0.49 -38.70
N THR A 266 2.69 0.56 -37.76
CA THR A 266 2.14 -0.58 -37.04
C THR A 266 1.50 -1.56 -38.04
N PRO A 267 1.91 -2.84 -38.10
CA PRO A 267 1.25 -3.81 -38.95
C PRO A 267 -0.19 -4.05 -38.47
N THR A 268 -1.14 -3.99 -39.40
CA THR A 268 -2.52 -4.43 -39.19
C THR A 268 -2.53 -5.91 -38.82
N ALA A 269 -3.11 -6.24 -37.66
CA ALA A 269 -3.14 -7.61 -37.15
C ALA A 269 -4.03 -8.52 -38.01
N THR A 270 -3.42 -9.55 -38.62
CA THR A 270 -4.11 -10.74 -39.11
C THR A 270 -4.76 -11.47 -37.93
N PRO A 271 -5.94 -12.10 -38.05
CA PRO A 271 -6.53 -12.91 -36.98
C PRO A 271 -5.64 -14.13 -36.65
N GLY A 272 -4.67 -13.95 -35.77
CA GLY A 272 -3.70 -14.96 -35.36
C GLY A 272 -4.21 -15.82 -34.20
N SER A 273 -3.55 -16.96 -33.97
CA SER A 273 -3.68 -17.76 -32.74
C SER A 273 -3.40 -16.90 -31.48
N ALA A 274 -3.87 -17.32 -30.30
CA ALA A 274 -3.51 -16.66 -29.05
C ALA A 274 -1.99 -16.64 -28.89
N ALA A 275 -1.43 -15.45 -28.68
CA ALA A 275 0.00 -15.24 -28.52
C ALA A 275 0.24 -14.05 -27.59
N CYS A 276 1.33 -14.12 -26.82
CA CYS A 276 1.72 -13.05 -25.92
C CYS A 276 3.23 -12.84 -25.91
N THR A 277 3.64 -11.64 -25.49
CA THR A 277 5.00 -11.32 -25.11
C THR A 277 5.03 -10.85 -23.66
N ALA A 278 6.19 -10.93 -23.02
CA ALA A 278 6.38 -10.43 -21.66
C ALA A 278 7.65 -9.59 -21.57
N SER A 279 7.60 -8.50 -20.79
CA SER A 279 8.74 -7.63 -20.52
C SER A 279 8.90 -7.39 -19.02
N TRP A 280 10.13 -7.45 -18.53
CA TRP A 280 10.50 -7.32 -17.11
C TRP A 280 11.10 -5.94 -16.86
N THR A 281 10.70 -5.28 -15.77
CA THR A 281 11.32 -4.04 -15.27
C THR A 281 11.57 -4.14 -13.77
N VAL A 282 12.81 -3.88 -13.33
CA VAL A 282 13.15 -3.79 -11.90
C VAL A 282 12.62 -2.46 -11.37
N ALA A 283 11.63 -2.53 -10.48
CA ALA A 283 10.97 -1.34 -9.92
C ALA A 283 11.68 -0.81 -8.67
N SER A 284 12.25 -1.71 -7.85
CA SER A 284 12.96 -1.38 -6.61
C SER A 284 14.01 -2.45 -6.30
N GLN A 285 15.10 -2.07 -5.65
CA GLN A 285 16.18 -2.98 -5.25
C GLN A 285 16.83 -2.51 -3.95
N TRP A 286 17.18 -3.46 -3.08
CA TRP A 286 17.89 -3.26 -1.81
C TRP A 286 18.88 -4.40 -1.55
N PRO A 287 19.75 -4.32 -0.52
CA PRO A 287 20.65 -5.42 -0.19
C PRO A 287 19.88 -6.72 0.08
N GLY A 288 20.04 -7.70 -0.82
CA GLY A 288 19.43 -9.03 -0.68
C GLY A 288 18.02 -9.17 -1.24
N GLY A 289 17.43 -8.14 -1.87
CA GLY A 289 16.11 -8.28 -2.50
C GLY A 289 15.77 -7.22 -3.54
N PHE A 290 14.74 -7.53 -4.34
CA PHE A 290 14.26 -6.64 -5.40
C PHE A 290 12.77 -6.86 -5.67
N VAL A 291 12.14 -5.86 -6.29
CA VAL A 291 10.77 -5.92 -6.83
C VAL A 291 10.81 -5.73 -8.34
N VAL A 292 10.06 -6.55 -9.05
CA VAL A 292 9.95 -6.54 -10.50
C VAL A 292 8.50 -6.44 -10.91
N ASN A 293 8.25 -5.61 -11.93
CA ASN A 293 7.00 -5.58 -12.68
C ASN A 293 7.20 -6.29 -14.01
N VAL A 294 6.28 -7.18 -14.36
CA VAL A 294 6.25 -7.91 -15.62
C VAL A 294 5.00 -7.53 -16.38
N ARG A 295 5.17 -6.96 -17.56
CA ARG A 295 4.08 -6.62 -18.48
C ARG A 295 3.87 -7.75 -19.47
N VAL A 296 2.63 -8.26 -19.56
CA VAL A 296 2.19 -9.28 -20.52
C VAL A 296 1.32 -8.61 -21.57
N THR A 297 1.71 -8.69 -22.84
CA THR A 297 0.98 -8.08 -23.96
C THR A 297 0.45 -9.15 -24.90
N ALA A 298 -0.83 -9.09 -25.26
CA ALA A 298 -1.40 -9.95 -26.29
C ALA A 298 -1.00 -9.43 -27.68
N THR A 299 -0.26 -10.23 -28.44
CA THR A 299 0.30 -9.85 -29.75
C THR A 299 -0.35 -10.56 -30.93
N GLY A 300 -1.10 -11.63 -30.67
CA GLY A 300 -1.86 -12.40 -31.67
C GLY A 300 -3.37 -12.13 -31.58
N GLY A 301 -4.17 -13.18 -31.59
CA GLY A 301 -5.61 -13.09 -31.31
C GLY A 301 -5.94 -12.88 -29.82
N PRO A 302 -7.22 -12.73 -29.47
CA PRO A 302 -7.65 -12.62 -28.07
C PRO A 302 -7.10 -13.77 -27.22
N VAL A 303 -6.75 -13.45 -25.98
CA VAL A 303 -6.18 -14.34 -24.98
C VAL A 303 -7.15 -14.41 -23.80
N THR A 304 -7.34 -15.59 -23.20
CA THR A 304 -8.13 -15.77 -21.96
C THR A 304 -7.27 -16.22 -20.78
N SER A 305 -6.08 -16.74 -21.05
CA SER A 305 -5.08 -17.03 -20.04
C SER A 305 -3.68 -16.89 -20.59
N TRP A 306 -2.74 -16.53 -19.71
CA TRP A 306 -1.33 -16.38 -20.04
C TRP A 306 -0.45 -17.04 -18.98
N LYS A 307 0.72 -17.47 -19.43
CA LYS A 307 1.78 -18.03 -18.59
C LYS A 307 3.11 -17.43 -18.99
N VAL A 308 3.82 -16.86 -18.02
CA VAL A 308 5.17 -16.32 -18.17
C VAL A 308 6.15 -17.20 -17.42
N THR A 309 7.24 -17.58 -18.06
CA THR A 309 8.37 -18.25 -17.40
C THR A 309 9.58 -17.33 -17.41
N ALA A 310 10.20 -17.16 -16.25
CA ALA A 310 11.40 -16.37 -16.04
C ALA A 310 12.52 -17.23 -15.45
N THR A 311 13.74 -17.08 -15.95
CA THR A 311 14.92 -17.69 -15.32
C THR A 311 15.60 -16.67 -14.42
N LEU A 312 15.53 -16.86 -13.10
CA LEU A 312 16.18 -16.01 -12.12
C LEU A 312 17.70 -16.24 -12.13
N PRO A 313 18.53 -15.22 -12.40
CA PRO A 313 19.97 -15.37 -12.44
C PRO A 313 20.54 -15.66 -11.04
N ASN A 314 19.94 -15.08 -10.00
CA ASN A 314 20.27 -15.32 -8.60
C ASN A 314 18.97 -15.31 -7.77
N GLY A 315 18.92 -16.11 -6.70
CA GLY A 315 17.83 -16.11 -5.73
C GLY A 315 16.55 -16.83 -6.15
N THR A 316 15.46 -16.53 -5.46
CA THR A 316 14.13 -17.15 -5.58
C THR A 316 13.06 -16.07 -5.56
N VAL A 317 11.86 -16.37 -6.08
CA VAL A 317 10.69 -15.52 -5.85
C VAL A 317 10.23 -15.70 -4.41
N ALA A 318 10.25 -14.61 -3.64
CA ALA A 318 9.72 -14.57 -2.29
C ALA A 318 8.20 -14.41 -2.27
N ASN A 319 7.68 -13.52 -3.13
CA ASN A 319 6.25 -13.21 -3.23
C ASN A 319 5.89 -12.83 -4.66
N ALA A 320 4.65 -13.06 -5.08
CA ALA A 320 4.10 -12.58 -6.34
C ALA A 320 2.67 -12.08 -6.14
N TRP A 321 2.30 -11.03 -6.87
CA TRP A 321 0.94 -10.47 -6.90
C TRP A 321 0.44 -10.39 -8.33
N SER A 322 -0.87 -10.25 -8.50
CA SER A 322 -1.55 -10.24 -9.81
C SER A 322 -1.22 -11.47 -10.69
N SER A 323 -0.73 -12.55 -10.07
CA SER A 323 -0.37 -13.81 -10.71
C SER A 323 -0.35 -14.94 -9.68
N SER A 324 -0.57 -16.18 -10.12
CA SER A 324 -0.17 -17.37 -9.37
C SER A 324 1.25 -17.76 -9.76
N HIS A 325 2.09 -18.07 -8.77
CA HIS A 325 3.51 -18.33 -8.95
C HIS A 325 3.92 -19.74 -8.49
N SER A 326 4.84 -20.36 -9.22
CA SER A 326 5.59 -21.54 -8.79
C SER A 326 7.06 -21.42 -9.20
N SER A 327 7.97 -21.99 -8.41
CA SER A 327 9.41 -21.99 -8.70
C SER A 327 9.97 -23.41 -8.72
N SER A 328 10.86 -23.71 -9.65
CA SER A 328 11.65 -24.94 -9.71
C SER A 328 13.10 -24.59 -10.05
N GLY A 329 14.01 -24.75 -9.08
CA GLY A 329 15.38 -24.26 -9.21
C GLY A 329 15.40 -22.74 -9.45
N SER A 330 16.11 -22.31 -10.49
CA SER A 330 16.15 -20.91 -10.94
C SER A 330 14.95 -20.51 -11.82
N THR A 331 14.04 -21.42 -12.14
CA THR A 331 12.91 -21.13 -13.05
C THR A 331 11.67 -20.74 -12.26
N ALA A 332 11.21 -19.52 -12.42
CA ALA A 332 9.94 -19.02 -11.90
C ALA A 332 8.87 -19.04 -12.99
N THR A 333 7.71 -19.61 -12.69
CA THR A 333 6.54 -19.66 -13.55
C THR A 333 5.42 -18.83 -12.93
N PHE A 334 4.84 -17.95 -13.74
CA PHE A 334 3.71 -17.10 -13.38
C PHE A 334 2.53 -17.38 -14.31
N THR A 335 1.34 -17.48 -13.76
CA THR A 335 0.08 -17.63 -14.50
C THR A 335 -0.90 -16.55 -14.07
N ASN A 336 -1.83 -16.18 -14.95
CA ASN A 336 -2.77 -15.10 -14.68
C ASN A 336 -3.60 -15.36 -13.42
N ALA A 337 -3.92 -14.27 -12.70
CA ALA A 337 -4.99 -14.27 -11.72
C ALA A 337 -6.34 -14.41 -12.44
N ALA A 338 -7.40 -14.72 -11.67
CA ALA A 338 -8.74 -14.92 -12.21
C ALA A 338 -9.29 -13.71 -13.00
N TRP A 339 -8.82 -12.51 -12.69
CA TRP A 339 -9.35 -11.24 -13.22
C TRP A 339 -8.50 -10.61 -14.33
N ASN A 340 -7.27 -11.08 -14.60
CA ASN A 340 -6.37 -10.47 -15.60
C ASN A 340 -5.91 -11.42 -16.72
N GLY A 341 -6.59 -12.55 -16.91
CA GLY A 341 -6.27 -13.48 -17.99
C GLY A 341 -6.74 -13.01 -19.37
N SER A 342 -7.84 -12.25 -19.43
CA SER A 342 -8.47 -11.86 -20.70
C SER A 342 -7.87 -10.59 -21.29
N LEU A 343 -7.31 -10.69 -22.50
CA LEU A 343 -6.69 -9.58 -23.23
C LEU A 343 -7.04 -9.64 -24.71
N ASN A 344 -7.56 -8.54 -25.27
CA ASN A 344 -7.70 -8.39 -26.72
C ASN A 344 -6.34 -8.10 -27.38
N PRO A 345 -6.20 -8.30 -28.70
CA PRO A 345 -4.98 -7.96 -29.42
C PRO A 345 -4.53 -6.52 -29.14
N GLY A 346 -3.27 -6.36 -28.74
CA GLY A 346 -2.68 -5.07 -28.35
C GLY A 346 -2.95 -4.62 -26.91
N GLN A 347 -3.85 -5.28 -26.18
CA GLN A 347 -4.02 -5.06 -24.75
C GLN A 347 -2.91 -5.73 -23.94
N TYR A 348 -2.70 -5.23 -22.73
CA TYR A 348 -1.72 -5.74 -21.80
C TYR A 348 -2.30 -5.82 -20.39
N THR A 349 -1.71 -6.69 -19.59
CA THR A 349 -1.80 -6.65 -18.12
C THR A 349 -0.39 -6.59 -17.56
N GLU A 350 -0.28 -6.25 -16.29
CA GLU A 350 0.94 -6.40 -15.52
C GLU A 350 0.70 -7.41 -14.38
N PHE A 351 1.79 -8.04 -13.95
CA PHE A 351 1.90 -8.62 -12.63
C PHE A 351 3.24 -8.22 -12.01
N GLY A 352 3.39 -8.37 -10.70
CA GLY A 352 4.68 -8.12 -10.05
C GLY A 352 5.10 -9.24 -9.11
N PHE A 353 6.39 -9.25 -8.79
CA PHE A 353 6.92 -10.18 -7.80
C PHE A 353 8.15 -9.60 -7.10
N GLN A 354 8.38 -10.08 -5.88
CA GLN A 354 9.57 -9.82 -5.09
C GLN A 354 10.53 -11.02 -5.22
N GLY A 355 11.77 -10.75 -5.58
CA GLY A 355 12.85 -11.75 -5.60
C GLY A 355 13.88 -11.53 -4.50
N THR A 356 14.62 -12.58 -4.16
CA THR A 356 15.81 -12.50 -3.29
C THR A 356 17.08 -12.32 -4.12
N GLY A 357 18.09 -11.65 -3.57
CA GLY A 357 19.35 -11.34 -4.26
C GLY A 357 19.32 -10.04 -5.07
N THR A 358 19.93 -10.02 -6.24
CA THR A 358 20.05 -8.83 -7.11
C THR A 358 19.15 -8.98 -8.33
N GLY A 359 18.29 -8.00 -8.58
CA GLY A 359 17.37 -8.00 -9.70
C GLY A 359 18.08 -7.61 -10.98
N THR A 360 18.54 -8.58 -11.76
CA THR A 360 19.02 -8.35 -13.12
C THR A 360 17.99 -8.85 -14.12
N THR A 361 17.97 -8.24 -15.31
CA THR A 361 16.98 -8.57 -16.36
C THR A 361 17.11 -10.03 -16.79
N SER A 362 16.01 -10.78 -16.69
CA SER A 362 15.92 -12.17 -17.13
C SER A 362 15.29 -12.30 -18.50
N ALA A 363 15.67 -13.35 -19.24
CA ALA A 363 14.92 -13.77 -20.41
C ALA A 363 13.53 -14.28 -19.96
N LEU A 364 12.48 -13.75 -20.59
CA LEU A 364 11.10 -14.18 -20.37
C LEU A 364 10.59 -14.95 -21.57
N THR A 365 9.81 -16.00 -21.29
CA THR A 365 8.97 -16.66 -22.30
C THR A 365 7.50 -16.46 -21.92
N CYS A 366 6.65 -16.20 -22.90
CA CYS A 366 5.21 -16.03 -22.70
C CYS A 366 4.44 -17.02 -23.58
N THR A 367 3.46 -17.69 -23.00
CA THR A 367 2.52 -18.58 -23.70
C THR A 367 1.10 -18.17 -23.36
N ALA A 368 0.20 -18.20 -24.34
CA ALA A 368 -1.18 -17.74 -24.21
C ALA A 368 -2.16 -18.78 -24.77
N SER A 369 -3.37 -18.83 -24.22
CA SER A 369 -4.46 -19.69 -24.72
C SER A 369 -5.80 -18.94 -24.81
N ARG A 370 -6.80 -19.59 -25.40
CA ARG A 370 -8.15 -19.07 -25.63
C ARG A 370 -9.19 -19.82 -24.81
#